data_AF-A0A4Y6IFA0-F1
#
_entry.id   AF-A0A4Y6IFA0-F1
#
_cell.length_a   1.000
_cell.length_b   1.000
_cell.length_c   1.000
_cell.angle_alpha   90.00
_cell.angle_beta   90.00
_cell.angle_gamma   90.00
#
_symmetry.space_group_name_H-M   'P 1'
#
loop_
_entity.id
_entity.type
_entity.pdbx_description
1 polymer ?
#
loop_
_entity_poly.entity_id
_entity_poly.type
_entity_poly.pdbx_seq_one_letter_code
_entity_poly.pdbx_strand_id
1 'polypeptide(L)'
;MSIRKQLQGYIAAKDIAPEHVAAALQVSKLRPNHGQWFTFIEQLLLWCAALALVIAALFFIAYNWDDFGRFSKFAGLEVLVILAVASYLKWGKQALVAQVSLMAASIAVGVLLAFFGQTYQTGADPWQLFAIWAALILPWVIVGRFSALWMLWLTLVNLALVLWLVDLRPRWLFFPMYESLLWAMCIVNGLALVAWELILRPCLALTERWSFRLIATVAGTSLTLLALEPIINHNEYSQVDNTAVVVWGLWLLVSVVCYRYWRRDLFMLAGAALSFDTLVVCLFARLLLNDFDIGGFLVLALIIIGLGVGSAIWLRNVQRGWQQ
;
A
#
# COMPACT_ATOMS: atom_id res chain seq x y z
N MET A 1 -23.12 -11.42 17.29
CA MET A 1 -21.92 -12.13 17.77
C MET A 1 -21.38 -12.96 16.61
N SER A 2 -20.08 -12.90 16.29
CA SER A 2 -19.53 -13.66 15.14
C SER A 2 -19.58 -15.16 15.45
N ILE A 3 -20.05 -15.99 14.51
CA ILE A 3 -20.03 -17.47 14.59
C ILE A 3 -18.65 -17.99 15.02
N ARG A 4 -17.59 -17.30 14.58
CA ARG A 4 -16.20 -17.56 14.98
C ARG A 4 -15.97 -17.46 16.49
N LYS A 5 -16.52 -16.43 17.14
CA LYS A 5 -16.39 -16.22 18.59
C LYS A 5 -17.11 -17.31 19.39
N GLN A 6 -18.31 -17.72 18.93
CA GLN A 6 -19.07 -18.78 19.60
C GLN A 6 -18.34 -20.13 19.53
N LEU A 7 -17.83 -20.48 18.35
CA LEU A 7 -17.07 -21.72 18.16
C LEU A 7 -15.77 -21.75 18.95
N GLN A 8 -15.07 -20.62 19.02
CA GLN A 8 -13.89 -20.48 19.85
C GLN A 8 -14.22 -20.62 21.35
N GLY A 9 -15.38 -20.13 21.80
CA GLY A 9 -15.88 -20.33 23.16
C GLY A 9 -16.10 -21.82 23.48
N TYR A 10 -16.79 -22.55 22.61
CA TYR A 10 -17.02 -24.00 22.78
C TYR A 10 -15.73 -24.84 22.74
N ILE A 11 -14.74 -24.44 21.92
CA ILE A 11 -13.42 -25.10 21.90
C ILE A 11 -12.63 -24.79 23.19
N ALA A 12 -12.67 -23.55 23.67
CA ALA A 12 -11.97 -23.15 24.90
C ALA A 12 -12.57 -23.79 26.16
N ALA A 13 -13.89 -24.02 26.16
CA ALA A 13 -14.62 -24.71 27.23
C ALA A 13 -14.43 -26.25 27.23
N LYS A 14 -13.75 -26.82 26.22
CA LYS A 14 -13.68 -28.28 25.95
C LYS A 14 -15.04 -28.95 25.66
N ASP A 15 -16.06 -28.17 25.31
CA ASP A 15 -17.39 -28.69 24.97
C ASP A 15 -17.40 -29.45 23.63
N ILE A 16 -16.35 -29.27 22.80
CA ILE A 16 -16.14 -29.99 21.54
C ILE A 16 -14.86 -30.79 21.65
N ALA A 17 -14.96 -32.13 21.56
CA ALA A 17 -13.81 -33.01 21.50
C ALA A 17 -12.91 -32.63 20.30
N PRO A 18 -11.56 -32.70 20.42
CA PRO A 18 -10.63 -32.22 19.39
C PRO A 18 -10.86 -32.84 18.01
N GLU A 19 -11.39 -34.06 17.96
CA GLU A 19 -11.80 -34.82 16.78
C GLU A 19 -12.98 -34.18 16.02
N HIS A 20 -13.90 -33.54 16.75
CA HIS A 20 -15.11 -32.91 16.19
C HIS A 20 -14.93 -31.43 15.86
N VAL A 21 -13.78 -30.83 16.18
CA VAL A 21 -13.46 -29.43 15.87
C VAL A 21 -13.42 -29.20 14.36
N ALA A 22 -12.92 -30.16 13.59
CA ALA A 22 -12.90 -30.08 12.11
C ALA A 22 -14.32 -30.08 11.53
N ALA A 23 -15.21 -30.92 12.06
CA ALA A 23 -16.61 -30.98 11.66
C ALA A 23 -17.37 -29.69 12.06
N ALA A 24 -17.13 -29.18 13.27
CA ALA A 24 -17.73 -27.91 13.72
C ALA A 24 -17.24 -26.70 12.90
N LEU A 25 -15.97 -26.69 12.49
CA LEU A 25 -15.42 -25.68 11.57
C LEU A 25 -16.00 -25.76 10.15
N GLN A 26 -16.37 -26.95 9.67
CA GLN A 26 -17.08 -27.12 8.40
C GLN A 26 -18.53 -26.65 8.48
N VAL A 27 -19.27 -27.03 9.54
CA VAL A 27 -20.68 -26.64 9.75
C VAL A 27 -20.82 -25.12 9.92
N SER A 28 -19.84 -24.48 10.55
CA SER A 28 -19.83 -23.04 10.79
C SER A 28 -19.46 -22.17 9.58
N LYS A 29 -19.12 -22.78 8.44
CA LYS A 29 -18.69 -22.08 7.20
C LYS A 29 -17.54 -21.08 7.41
N LEU A 30 -16.74 -21.26 8.47
CA LEU A 30 -15.61 -20.37 8.78
C LEU A 30 -14.40 -20.63 7.88
N ARG A 31 -14.30 -21.83 7.30
CA ARG A 31 -13.38 -22.12 6.21
C ARG A 31 -14.12 -21.93 4.88
N PRO A 32 -13.54 -21.21 3.91
CA PRO A 32 -14.15 -21.12 2.59
C PRO A 32 -14.33 -22.52 2.02
N ASN A 33 -15.55 -22.84 1.57
CA ASN A 33 -15.84 -24.12 0.94
C ASN A 33 -15.09 -24.22 -0.40
N HIS A 34 -14.88 -25.44 -0.91
CA HIS A 34 -14.29 -25.67 -2.24
C HIS A 34 -14.98 -24.81 -3.31
N GLY A 35 -16.32 -24.71 -3.30
CA GLY A 35 -17.05 -23.84 -4.23
C GLY A 35 -16.69 -22.36 -4.13
N GLN A 36 -16.47 -21.82 -2.92
CA GLN A 36 -16.06 -20.42 -2.74
C GLN A 36 -14.62 -20.19 -3.20
N TRP A 37 -13.73 -21.17 -3.00
CA TRP A 37 -12.39 -21.15 -3.56
C TRP A 37 -12.41 -21.17 -5.08
N PHE A 38 -13.24 -22.01 -5.69
CA PHE A 38 -13.43 -22.03 -7.14
C PHE A 38 -13.92 -20.68 -7.66
N THR A 39 -14.95 -20.08 -7.05
CA THR A 39 -15.43 -18.75 -7.46
C THR A 39 -14.36 -17.67 -7.30
N PHE A 40 -13.57 -17.71 -6.22
CA PHE A 40 -12.47 -16.77 -6.04
C PHE A 40 -11.39 -16.94 -7.13
N ILE A 41 -10.98 -18.18 -7.40
CA ILE A 41 -9.98 -18.50 -8.43
C ILE A 41 -10.51 -18.11 -9.81
N GLU A 42 -11.77 -18.39 -10.10
CA GLU A 42 -12.42 -18.00 -11.35
C GLU A 42 -12.41 -16.48 -11.53
N GLN A 43 -12.82 -15.73 -10.51
CA GLN A 43 -12.77 -14.26 -10.55
C GLN A 43 -11.35 -13.74 -10.72
N LEU A 44 -10.38 -14.30 -9.98
CA LEU A 44 -8.97 -13.94 -10.10
C LEU A 44 -8.42 -14.23 -11.50
N LEU A 45 -8.72 -15.39 -12.06
CA LEU A 45 -8.33 -15.75 -13.43
C LEU A 45 -8.98 -14.85 -14.47
N LEU A 46 -10.26 -14.50 -14.31
CA LEU A 46 -10.93 -13.54 -15.18
C LEU A 46 -10.26 -12.16 -15.13
N TRP A 47 -9.89 -11.70 -13.93
CA TRP A 47 -9.12 -10.48 -13.74
C TRP A 47 -7.77 -10.52 -14.42
N CYS A 48 -7.00 -11.59 -14.20
CA CYS A 48 -5.70 -11.80 -14.82
C CYS A 48 -5.81 -11.88 -16.35
N ALA A 49 -6.79 -12.62 -16.88
CA ALA A 49 -7.01 -12.76 -18.31
C ALA A 49 -7.38 -11.41 -18.94
N ALA A 50 -8.28 -10.66 -18.33
CA ALA A 50 -8.71 -9.38 -18.85
C ALA A 50 -7.57 -8.33 -18.84
N LEU A 51 -6.79 -8.28 -17.75
CA LEU A 51 -5.60 -7.43 -17.69
C LEU A 51 -4.51 -7.88 -18.67
N ALA A 52 -4.29 -9.19 -18.80
CA ALA A 52 -3.33 -9.75 -19.76
C ALA A 52 -3.72 -9.39 -21.21
N LEU A 53 -5.01 -9.39 -21.56
CA LEU A 53 -5.47 -8.95 -22.88
C LEU A 53 -5.18 -7.46 -23.12
N VAL A 54 -5.40 -6.59 -22.13
CA VAL A 54 -5.08 -5.16 -22.23
C VAL A 54 -3.58 -4.96 -22.40
N ILE A 55 -2.77 -5.64 -21.59
CA ILE A 55 -1.30 -5.58 -21.66
C ILE A 55 -0.81 -6.16 -22.99
N ALA A 56 -1.39 -7.25 -23.48
CA ALA A 56 -1.06 -7.85 -24.77
C ALA A 56 -1.39 -6.89 -25.92
N ALA A 57 -2.51 -6.17 -25.87
CA ALA A 57 -2.83 -5.14 -26.86
C ALA A 57 -1.81 -4.00 -26.84
N LEU A 58 -1.37 -3.55 -25.65
CA LEU A 58 -0.32 -2.55 -25.52
C LEU A 58 1.02 -3.06 -26.08
N PHE A 59 1.41 -4.29 -25.74
CA PHE A 59 2.64 -4.89 -26.27
C PHE A 59 2.57 -5.20 -27.76
N PHE A 60 1.41 -5.54 -28.30
CA PHE A 60 1.22 -5.72 -29.73
C PHE A 60 1.51 -4.40 -30.46
N ILE A 61 1.01 -3.27 -29.97
CA ILE A 61 1.33 -1.95 -30.52
C ILE A 61 2.83 -1.67 -30.37
N ALA A 62 3.42 -1.96 -29.21
CA ALA A 62 4.85 -1.75 -28.96
C ALA A 62 5.78 -2.68 -29.76
N TYR A 63 5.31 -3.87 -30.15
CA TYR A 63 6.07 -4.80 -30.98
C TYR A 63 6.07 -4.37 -32.45
N ASN A 64 4.91 -3.96 -32.97
CA ASN A 64 4.77 -3.45 -34.35
C ASN A 64 5.18 -1.97 -34.46
N TRP A 65 5.99 -1.49 -33.52
CA TRP A 65 6.28 -0.07 -33.38
C TRP A 65 7.10 0.48 -34.54
N ASP A 66 8.05 -0.28 -35.08
CA ASP A 66 8.89 0.20 -36.18
C ASP A 66 8.11 0.29 -37.50
N ASP A 67 7.08 -0.56 -37.68
CA ASP A 67 6.24 -0.59 -38.87
C ASP A 67 5.15 0.49 -38.87
N PHE A 68 4.82 1.08 -37.71
CA PHE A 68 3.79 2.10 -37.60
C PHE A 68 4.32 3.52 -37.79
N GLY A 69 3.67 4.26 -38.70
CA GLY A 69 3.80 5.72 -38.77
C GLY A 69 3.36 6.40 -37.47
N ARG A 70 3.86 7.61 -37.21
CA ARG A 70 3.58 8.39 -36.00
C ARG A 70 2.08 8.48 -35.67
N PHE A 71 1.26 8.79 -36.66
CA PHE A 71 -0.19 8.93 -36.48
C PHE A 71 -0.88 7.60 -36.19
N SER A 72 -0.41 6.50 -36.78
CA SER A 72 -0.94 5.16 -36.51
C SER A 72 -0.69 4.72 -35.06
N LYS A 73 0.45 5.10 -34.48
CA LYS A 73 0.76 4.84 -33.07
C LYS A 73 -0.19 5.56 -32.12
N PHE A 74 -0.43 6.86 -32.34
CA PHE A 74 -1.42 7.63 -31.57
C PHE A 74 -2.82 7.06 -31.75
N ALA A 75 -3.23 6.80 -33.00
CA ALA A 75 -4.55 6.23 -33.29
C ALA A 75 -4.75 4.88 -32.61
N GLY A 76 -3.76 3.99 -32.60
CA GLY A 76 -3.85 2.69 -31.93
C GLY A 76 -4.10 2.82 -30.42
N LEU A 77 -3.35 3.70 -29.76
CA LEU A 77 -3.50 3.95 -28.32
C LEU A 77 -4.83 4.65 -27.99
N GLU A 78 -5.23 5.64 -28.80
CA GLU A 78 -6.52 6.33 -28.64
C GLU A 78 -7.72 5.40 -28.85
N VAL A 79 -7.65 4.52 -29.86
CA VAL A 79 -8.66 3.48 -30.09
C VAL A 79 -8.78 2.57 -28.88
N LEU A 80 -7.65 2.18 -28.25
CA LEU A 80 -7.67 1.36 -27.04
C LEU A 80 -8.38 2.08 -25.88
N VAL A 81 -8.10 3.38 -25.67
CA VAL A 81 -8.81 4.22 -24.68
C VAL A 81 -10.30 4.30 -24.99
N ILE A 82 -10.67 4.59 -26.24
CA ILE A 82 -12.06 4.71 -26.68
C ILE A 82 -12.81 3.39 -26.47
N LEU A 83 -12.21 2.26 -26.86
CA LEU A 83 -12.82 0.93 -26.67
C LEU A 83 -12.99 0.60 -25.18
N ALA A 84 -12.03 0.95 -24.34
CA ALA A 84 -12.13 0.76 -22.89
C ALA A 84 -13.29 1.60 -22.31
N VAL A 85 -13.36 2.89 -22.64
CA VAL A 85 -14.46 3.76 -22.18
C VAL A 85 -15.81 3.32 -22.75
N ALA A 86 -15.90 2.96 -24.03
CA ALA A 86 -17.12 2.46 -24.65
C ALA A 86 -17.60 1.16 -23.98
N SER A 87 -16.67 0.28 -23.60
CA SER A 87 -16.98 -0.96 -22.87
C SER A 87 -17.55 -0.65 -21.49
N TYR A 88 -16.99 0.33 -20.78
CA TYR A 88 -17.55 0.83 -19.53
C TYR A 88 -18.96 1.41 -19.71
N LEU A 89 -19.19 2.24 -20.74
CA LEU A 89 -20.51 2.85 -20.96
C LEU A 89 -21.58 1.82 -21.33
N LYS A 90 -21.23 0.81 -22.14
CA LYS A 90 -22.18 -0.20 -22.62
C LYS A 90 -22.47 -1.29 -21.59
N TRP A 91 -21.45 -1.73 -20.85
CA TRP A 91 -21.53 -2.89 -19.95
C TRP A 91 -21.15 -2.58 -18.50
N GLY A 92 -21.05 -1.31 -18.12
CA GLY A 92 -20.63 -0.86 -16.78
C GLY A 92 -21.54 -1.29 -15.62
N LYS A 93 -22.70 -1.89 -15.91
CA LYS A 93 -23.52 -2.57 -14.88
C LYS A 93 -22.82 -3.82 -14.33
N GLN A 94 -21.93 -4.43 -15.09
CA GLN A 94 -21.12 -5.56 -14.64
C GLN A 94 -19.87 -5.03 -13.96
N ALA A 95 -19.72 -5.30 -12.65
CA ALA A 95 -18.63 -4.76 -11.84
C ALA A 95 -17.25 -5.08 -12.42
N LEU A 96 -17.02 -6.31 -12.88
CA LEU A 96 -15.74 -6.71 -13.46
C LEU A 96 -15.42 -5.91 -14.73
N VAL A 97 -16.37 -5.84 -15.68
CA VAL A 97 -16.17 -5.09 -16.93
C VAL A 97 -15.91 -3.61 -16.61
N ALA A 98 -16.72 -3.02 -15.73
CA ALA A 98 -16.55 -1.62 -15.33
C ALA A 98 -15.13 -1.35 -14.77
N GLN A 99 -14.69 -2.18 -13.84
CA GLN A 99 -13.41 -2.00 -13.16
C GLN A 99 -12.21 -2.29 -14.08
N VAL A 100 -12.26 -3.35 -14.90
CA VAL A 100 -11.22 -3.66 -15.91
C VAL A 100 -11.16 -2.55 -16.95
N SER A 101 -12.30 -2.11 -17.49
CA SER A 101 -12.34 -1.08 -18.53
C SER A 101 -11.76 0.24 -18.04
N LEU A 102 -12.10 0.68 -16.83
CA LEU A 102 -11.53 1.91 -16.27
C LEU A 102 -10.02 1.74 -15.97
N MET A 103 -9.59 0.59 -15.43
CA MET A 103 -8.17 0.33 -15.21
C MET A 103 -7.38 0.35 -16.54
N ALA A 104 -7.92 -0.30 -17.58
CA ALA A 104 -7.34 -0.33 -18.91
C ALA A 104 -7.22 1.06 -19.51
N ALA A 105 -8.30 1.86 -19.45
CA ALA A 105 -8.30 3.23 -19.91
C ALA A 105 -7.26 4.07 -19.16
N SER A 106 -7.21 3.98 -17.82
CA SER A 106 -6.25 4.73 -16.99
C SER A 106 -4.81 4.38 -17.31
N ILE A 107 -4.48 3.11 -17.57
CA ILE A 107 -3.14 2.69 -17.99
C ILE A 107 -2.82 3.22 -19.39
N ALA A 108 -3.76 3.08 -20.32
CA ALA A 108 -3.60 3.51 -21.71
C ALA A 108 -3.37 5.02 -21.84
N VAL A 109 -4.03 5.84 -21.02
CA VAL A 109 -3.74 7.28 -20.92
C VAL A 109 -2.29 7.55 -20.52
N GLY A 110 -1.73 6.79 -19.58
CA GLY A 110 -0.32 6.90 -19.20
C GLY A 110 0.63 6.55 -20.34
N VAL A 111 0.33 5.49 -21.08
CA VAL A 111 1.11 5.09 -22.26
C VAL A 111 1.05 6.17 -23.35
N LEU A 112 -0.12 6.76 -23.57
CA LEU A 112 -0.31 7.86 -24.53
C LEU A 112 0.51 9.09 -24.12
N LEU A 113 0.48 9.49 -22.85
CA LEU A 113 1.28 10.60 -22.33
C LEU A 113 2.78 10.35 -22.47
N ALA A 114 3.24 9.15 -22.14
CA ALA A 114 4.64 8.75 -22.31
C ALA A 114 5.07 8.81 -23.79
N PHE A 115 4.23 8.29 -24.68
CA PHE A 115 4.48 8.34 -26.12
C PHE A 115 4.49 9.78 -26.65
N PHE A 116 3.58 10.63 -26.17
CA PHE A 116 3.54 12.04 -26.52
C PHE A 116 4.85 12.75 -26.12
N GLY A 117 5.30 12.55 -24.87
CA GLY A 117 6.57 13.11 -24.38
C GLY A 117 7.78 12.65 -25.19
N GLN A 118 7.84 11.38 -25.58
CA GLN A 118 8.92 10.86 -26.44
C GLN A 118 8.88 11.45 -27.85
N THR A 119 7.71 11.53 -28.46
CA THR A 119 7.56 11.91 -29.88
C THR A 119 7.76 13.40 -30.11
N TYR A 120 7.24 14.23 -29.20
CA TYR A 120 7.32 15.69 -29.32
C TYR A 120 8.50 16.27 -28.52
N GLN A 121 9.30 15.42 -27.86
CA GLN A 121 10.46 15.81 -27.04
C GLN A 121 10.15 17.07 -26.22
N THR A 122 9.06 17.02 -25.45
CA THR A 122 8.47 18.22 -24.84
C THR A 122 9.36 18.92 -23.81
N GLY A 123 10.57 18.40 -23.56
CA GLY A 123 11.50 18.91 -22.54
C GLY A 123 10.90 18.92 -21.13
N ALA A 124 9.73 18.31 -20.95
CA ALA A 124 8.98 18.33 -19.71
C ALA A 124 9.61 17.36 -18.72
N ASP A 125 9.73 17.81 -17.47
CA ASP A 125 10.32 16.99 -16.42
C ASP A 125 9.50 15.71 -16.21
N PRO A 126 10.15 14.57 -15.88
CA PRO A 126 9.45 13.30 -15.67
C PRO A 126 8.29 13.38 -14.66
N TRP A 127 8.39 14.24 -13.63
CA TRP A 127 7.35 14.39 -12.62
C TRP A 127 6.04 14.96 -13.19
N GLN A 128 6.12 15.86 -14.18
CA GLN A 128 4.95 16.50 -14.78
C GLN A 128 4.08 15.47 -15.50
N LEU A 129 4.70 14.49 -16.17
CA LEU A 129 3.99 13.40 -16.83
C LEU A 129 3.10 12.65 -15.84
N PHE A 130 3.65 12.24 -14.69
CA PHE A 130 2.90 11.49 -13.69
C PHE A 130 1.85 12.35 -12.97
N ALA A 131 2.12 13.64 -12.76
CA ALA A 131 1.15 14.58 -12.19
C ALA A 131 -0.04 14.81 -13.12
N ILE A 132 0.22 15.07 -14.41
CA ILE A 132 -0.82 15.22 -15.43
C ILE A 132 -1.60 13.92 -15.59
N TRP A 133 -0.90 12.77 -15.59
CA TRP A 133 -1.55 11.47 -15.64
C TRP A 133 -2.51 11.27 -14.46
N ALA A 134 -2.06 11.51 -13.23
CA ALA A 134 -2.90 11.43 -12.03
C ALA A 134 -4.11 12.37 -12.13
N ALA A 135 -3.92 13.60 -12.63
CA ALA A 135 -5.00 14.58 -12.79
C ALA A 135 -6.04 14.11 -13.82
N LEU A 136 -5.60 13.59 -14.97
CA LEU A 136 -6.49 13.15 -16.05
C LEU A 136 -7.32 11.93 -15.67
N ILE A 137 -6.78 11.00 -14.89
CA ILE A 137 -7.53 9.80 -14.48
C ILE A 137 -8.38 10.03 -13.23
N LEU A 138 -8.20 11.12 -12.48
CA LEU A 138 -8.92 11.37 -11.24
C LEU A 138 -10.46 11.29 -11.38
N PRO A 139 -11.09 11.88 -12.42
CA PRO A 139 -12.54 11.72 -12.62
C PRO A 139 -12.95 10.24 -12.76
N TRP A 140 -12.13 9.44 -13.45
CA TRP A 140 -12.39 8.01 -13.64
C TRP A 140 -12.20 7.21 -12.36
N VAL A 141 -11.21 7.58 -11.54
CA VAL A 141 -10.96 7.01 -10.21
C VAL A 141 -12.16 7.23 -9.28
N ILE A 142 -12.73 8.44 -9.29
CA ILE A 142 -13.93 8.78 -8.50
C ILE A 142 -15.15 7.99 -8.99
N VAL A 143 -15.40 7.98 -10.30
CA VAL A 143 -16.54 7.28 -10.90
C VAL A 143 -16.44 5.76 -10.73
N GLY A 144 -15.24 5.20 -10.83
CA GLY A 144 -15.01 3.77 -10.79
C GLY A 144 -15.25 3.12 -9.43
N ARG A 145 -15.23 3.90 -8.34
CA ARG A 145 -15.48 3.43 -6.95
C ARG A 145 -14.75 2.11 -6.63
N PHE A 146 -13.53 1.99 -7.13
CA PHE A 146 -12.75 0.75 -7.07
C PHE A 146 -11.40 1.00 -6.41
N SER A 147 -11.12 0.26 -5.34
CA SER A 147 -9.96 0.56 -4.50
C SER A 147 -8.62 0.41 -5.21
N ALA A 148 -8.47 -0.54 -6.15
CA ALA A 148 -7.21 -0.69 -6.88
C ALA A 148 -6.94 0.49 -7.83
N LEU A 149 -7.99 1.12 -8.38
CA LEU A 149 -7.85 2.31 -9.20
C LEU A 149 -7.40 3.53 -8.37
N TRP A 150 -7.88 3.63 -7.12
CA TRP A 150 -7.34 4.59 -6.16
C TRP A 150 -5.89 4.31 -5.78
N MET A 151 -5.48 3.04 -5.66
CA MET A 151 -4.08 2.70 -5.40
C MET A 151 -3.17 3.09 -6.57
N LEU A 152 -3.61 2.85 -7.82
CA LEU A 152 -2.91 3.32 -9.01
C LEU A 152 -2.77 4.85 -8.97
N TRP A 153 -3.86 5.57 -8.75
CA TRP A 153 -3.83 7.03 -8.65
C TRP A 153 -2.88 7.55 -7.57
N LEU A 154 -2.94 6.99 -6.35
CA LEU A 154 -2.06 7.38 -5.26
C LEU A 154 -0.59 7.03 -5.55
N THR A 155 -0.34 5.94 -6.28
CA THR A 155 1.00 5.59 -6.74
C THR A 155 1.54 6.64 -7.71
N LEU A 156 0.71 7.12 -8.64
CA LEU A 156 1.10 8.19 -9.57
C LEU A 156 1.40 9.49 -8.83
N VAL A 157 0.58 9.86 -7.82
CA VAL A 157 0.83 11.04 -6.99
C VAL A 157 2.14 10.92 -6.22
N ASN A 158 2.39 9.76 -5.59
CA ASN A 158 3.66 9.53 -4.90
C ASN A 158 4.85 9.56 -5.87
N LEU A 159 4.73 8.95 -7.04
CA LEU A 159 5.80 8.93 -8.04
C LEU A 159 6.10 10.34 -8.58
N ALA A 160 5.05 11.13 -8.86
CA ALA A 160 5.21 12.54 -9.21
C ALA A 160 5.93 13.31 -8.10
N LEU A 161 5.58 13.08 -6.83
CA LEU A 161 6.22 13.73 -5.68
C LEU A 161 7.71 13.37 -5.56
N VAL A 162 8.06 12.07 -5.66
CA VAL A 162 9.47 11.62 -5.65
C VAL A 162 10.25 12.33 -6.74
N LEU A 163 9.74 12.29 -7.98
CA LEU A 163 10.44 12.82 -9.14
C LEU A 163 10.54 14.35 -9.09
N TRP A 164 9.54 15.03 -8.54
CA TRP A 164 9.56 16.48 -8.35
C TRP A 164 10.64 16.91 -7.36
N LEU A 165 10.75 16.21 -6.22
CA LEU A 165 11.81 16.47 -5.24
C LEU A 165 13.20 16.12 -5.77
N VAL A 166 13.31 15.08 -6.58
CA VAL A 166 14.54 14.72 -7.30
C VAL A 166 14.97 15.80 -8.29
N ASP A 167 14.04 16.39 -9.03
CA ASP A 167 14.34 17.43 -9.99
C ASP A 167 14.80 18.75 -9.32
N LEU A 168 14.23 19.04 -8.14
CA LEU A 168 14.61 20.21 -7.33
C LEU A 168 16.00 20.11 -6.68
N ARG A 169 16.75 19.01 -6.87
CA ARG A 169 18.10 18.78 -6.30
C ARG A 169 19.05 19.99 -6.36
N PRO A 170 19.18 20.75 -7.46
CA PRO A 170 20.11 21.88 -7.51
C PRO A 170 19.66 23.08 -6.65
N ARG A 171 18.39 23.14 -6.23
CA ARG A 171 17.78 24.29 -5.55
C ARG A 171 17.72 24.14 -4.03
N TRP A 172 17.89 22.93 -3.51
CA TRP A 172 17.77 22.59 -2.08
C TRP A 172 19.15 22.43 -1.40
N LEU A 173 20.03 23.42 -1.56
CA LEU A 173 21.37 23.46 -0.95
C LEU A 173 21.37 23.42 0.61
N PHE A 174 20.22 23.54 1.26
CA PHE A 174 20.10 23.77 2.71
C PHE A 174 19.31 22.71 3.49
N PHE A 175 18.76 21.67 2.84
CA PHE A 175 17.99 20.61 3.54
C PHE A 175 18.41 19.22 3.07
N PRO A 176 18.48 18.23 3.98
CA PRO A 176 18.68 16.83 3.61
C PRO A 176 17.52 16.35 2.72
N MET A 177 17.81 16.09 1.44
CA MET A 177 16.81 15.64 0.46
C MET A 177 16.06 14.37 0.91
N TYR A 178 16.76 13.48 1.60
CA TYR A 178 16.20 12.24 2.11
C TYR A 178 15.09 12.49 3.13
N GLU A 179 15.33 13.37 4.10
CA GLU A 179 14.33 13.72 5.12
C GLU A 179 13.13 14.44 4.52
N SER A 180 13.36 15.43 3.65
CA SER A 180 12.27 16.18 3.01
C SER A 180 11.37 15.26 2.17
N LEU A 181 11.96 14.28 1.48
CA LEU A 181 11.21 13.25 0.75
C LEU A 181 10.37 12.38 1.68
N LEU A 182 10.93 11.89 2.78
CA LEU A 182 10.20 11.05 3.71
C LEU A 182 9.08 11.83 4.43
N TRP A 183 9.31 13.10 4.78
CA TRP A 183 8.28 13.98 5.32
C TRP A 183 7.15 14.19 4.32
N ALA A 184 7.48 14.49 3.06
CA ALA A 184 6.49 14.66 2.00
C ALA A 184 5.67 13.38 1.77
N MET A 185 6.33 12.22 1.74
CA MET A 185 5.68 10.89 1.65
C MET A 185 4.77 10.64 2.85
N CYS A 186 5.23 10.93 4.07
CA CYS A 186 4.45 10.77 5.29
C CYS A 186 3.21 11.66 5.27
N ILE A 187 3.35 12.94 4.87
CA ILE A 187 2.25 13.90 4.82
C ILE A 187 1.22 13.49 3.75
N VAL A 188 1.67 13.20 2.53
CA VAL A 188 0.75 12.84 1.43
C VAL A 188 -0.01 11.55 1.74
N ASN A 189 0.67 10.51 2.21
CA ASN A 189 0.01 9.24 2.53
C ASN A 189 -0.79 9.34 3.85
N GLY A 190 -0.37 10.15 4.81
CA GLY A 190 -1.13 10.46 6.03
C GLY A 190 -2.44 11.19 5.73
N LEU A 191 -2.39 12.21 4.86
CA LEU A 191 -3.58 12.90 4.37
C LEU A 191 -4.48 11.95 3.56
N ALA A 192 -3.88 11.07 2.75
CA ALA A 192 -4.64 10.05 2.02
C ALA A 192 -5.36 9.08 2.97
N LEU A 193 -4.76 8.70 4.11
CA LEU A 193 -5.43 7.88 5.13
C LEU A 193 -6.61 8.59 5.77
N VAL A 194 -6.42 9.85 6.13
CA VAL A 194 -7.47 10.67 6.73
C VAL A 194 -8.61 10.87 5.72
N ALA A 195 -8.29 11.21 4.48
CA ALA A 195 -9.27 11.28 3.40
C ALA A 195 -9.97 9.94 3.17
N TRP A 196 -9.24 8.81 3.27
CA TRP A 196 -9.82 7.49 3.10
C TRP A 196 -10.92 7.21 4.11
N GLU A 197 -10.66 7.50 5.38
CA GLU A 197 -11.59 7.21 6.47
C GLU A 197 -12.74 8.22 6.54
N LEU A 198 -12.48 9.50 6.25
CA LEU A 198 -13.47 10.59 6.38
C LEU A 198 -14.32 10.82 5.13
N ILE A 199 -13.80 10.56 3.93
CA ILE A 199 -14.45 10.92 2.66
C ILE A 199 -14.72 9.68 1.82
N LEU A 200 -13.67 8.94 1.46
CA LEU A 200 -13.79 7.85 0.48
C LEU A 200 -14.64 6.69 0.99
N ARG A 201 -14.45 6.30 2.25
CA ARG A 201 -15.21 5.22 2.87
C ARG A 201 -16.71 5.55 3.00
N PRO A 202 -17.14 6.69 3.60
CA PRO A 202 -18.56 7.01 3.71
C PRO A 202 -19.22 7.38 2.38
N CYS A 203 -18.57 8.19 1.53
CA CYS A 203 -19.19 8.70 0.31
C CYS A 203 -19.17 7.69 -0.84
N LEU A 204 -18.06 6.96 -1.01
CA LEU A 204 -17.87 6.04 -2.13
C LEU A 204 -18.07 4.56 -1.76
N ALA A 205 -18.34 4.26 -0.49
CA ALA A 205 -18.57 2.91 0.03
C ALA A 205 -17.38 1.94 -0.21
N LEU A 206 -16.15 2.47 -0.19
CA LEU A 206 -14.93 1.66 -0.28
C LEU A 206 -14.66 0.95 1.05
N THR A 207 -15.20 -0.27 1.19
CA THR A 207 -15.10 -1.06 2.43
C THR A 207 -13.87 -1.94 2.51
N GLU A 208 -13.15 -2.10 1.39
CA GLU A 208 -11.97 -2.95 1.28
C GLU A 208 -10.82 -2.44 2.17
N ARG A 209 -10.43 -3.26 3.15
CA ARG A 209 -9.43 -2.87 4.15
C ARG A 209 -8.01 -2.95 3.65
N TRP A 210 -7.74 -3.76 2.63
CA TRP A 210 -6.38 -3.97 2.12
C TRP A 210 -5.77 -2.66 1.61
N SER A 211 -6.56 -1.81 0.95
CA SER A 211 -6.11 -0.53 0.42
C SER A 211 -5.73 0.45 1.52
N PHE A 212 -6.59 0.61 2.53
CA PHE A 212 -6.27 1.38 3.73
C PHE A 212 -4.99 0.87 4.40
N ARG A 213 -4.82 -0.45 4.47
CA ARG A 213 -3.61 -1.06 5.04
C ARG A 213 -2.35 -0.75 4.27
N LEU A 214 -2.39 -0.76 2.94
CA LEU A 214 -1.25 -0.39 2.11
C LEU A 214 -0.84 1.08 2.33
N ILE A 215 -1.79 2.01 2.33
CA ILE A 215 -1.48 3.44 2.55
C ILE A 215 -0.84 3.63 3.94
N ALA A 216 -1.37 2.97 4.96
CA ALA A 216 -0.85 3.05 6.32
C ALA A 216 0.53 2.41 6.47
N THR A 217 0.81 1.33 5.73
CA THR A 217 2.17 0.78 5.66
C THR A 217 3.13 1.78 5.05
N VAL A 218 2.78 2.41 3.91
CA VAL A 218 3.66 3.40 3.27
C VAL A 218 3.92 4.59 4.20
N ALA A 219 2.87 5.22 4.73
CA ALA A 219 3.01 6.32 5.68
C ALA A 219 3.81 5.94 6.92
N GLY A 220 3.53 4.76 7.49
CA GLY A 220 4.25 4.22 8.64
C GLY A 220 5.73 4.01 8.35
N THR A 221 6.06 3.38 7.21
CA THR A 221 7.47 3.14 6.81
C THR A 221 8.24 4.44 6.56
N SER A 222 7.61 5.45 5.95
CA SER A 222 8.26 6.76 5.79
C SER A 222 8.61 7.37 7.14
N LEU A 223 7.68 7.28 8.10
CA LEU A 223 7.89 7.83 9.43
C LEU A 223 8.89 7.01 10.27
N THR A 224 8.94 5.68 10.11
CA THR A 224 9.97 4.84 10.75
C THR A 224 11.36 5.20 10.25
N LEU A 225 11.51 5.42 8.94
CA LEU A 225 12.79 5.79 8.35
C LEU A 225 13.25 7.17 8.82
N LEU A 226 12.32 8.13 8.95
CA LEU A 226 12.60 9.44 9.56
C LEU A 226 13.08 9.32 11.00
N ALA A 227 12.46 8.46 11.81
CA ALA A 227 12.86 8.28 13.20
C ALA A 227 14.21 7.55 13.38
N LEU A 228 14.66 6.81 12.35
CA LEU A 228 15.96 6.14 12.32
C LEU A 228 17.11 7.07 11.93
N GLU A 229 16.84 8.11 11.14
CA GLU A 229 17.83 9.09 10.68
C GLU A 229 18.73 9.61 11.83
N PRO A 230 18.19 10.17 12.94
CA PRO A 230 19.04 10.72 14.00
C PRO A 230 19.81 9.64 14.78
N ILE A 231 19.35 8.39 14.70
CA ILE A 231 20.04 7.25 15.31
C ILE A 231 21.22 6.84 14.43
N ILE A 232 21.12 6.90 13.09
CA ILE A 232 22.16 6.43 12.19
C ILE A 232 23.23 7.51 11.94
N ASN A 233 22.85 8.76 11.68
CA ASN A 233 23.76 9.80 11.15
C ASN A 233 24.22 10.85 12.17
N HIS A 234 24.06 10.59 13.47
CA HIS A 234 24.32 11.53 14.56
C HIS A 234 25.67 12.28 14.57
N ASN A 235 26.69 11.78 13.86
CA ASN A 235 28.03 12.38 13.85
C ASN A 235 28.19 13.48 12.78
N GLU A 236 27.22 13.67 11.88
CA GLU A 236 27.26 14.71 10.85
C GLU A 236 26.52 15.97 11.36
N TYR A 237 27.29 17.04 11.56
CA TYR A 237 26.89 18.43 11.84
C TYR A 237 25.46 18.79 11.40
N SER A 238 24.50 18.74 12.32
CA SER A 238 23.29 19.59 12.29
C SER A 238 22.51 19.41 13.60
N GLN A 239 21.77 20.44 13.99
CA GLN A 239 20.87 20.38 15.14
C GLN A 239 19.90 19.21 14.91
N VAL A 240 20.05 18.13 15.67
CA VAL A 240 19.21 16.94 15.55
C VAL A 240 17.77 17.36 15.86
N ASP A 241 16.97 17.55 14.81
CA ASP A 241 15.57 17.87 14.97
C ASP A 241 14.83 16.60 15.42
N ASN A 242 14.69 16.45 16.74
CA ASN A 242 13.97 15.32 17.35
C ASN A 242 12.46 15.33 17.04
N THR A 243 11.95 16.29 16.25
CA THR A 243 10.56 16.31 15.80
C THR A 243 10.14 15.00 15.13
N ALA A 244 11.01 14.39 14.31
CA ALA A 244 10.73 13.12 13.63
C ALA A 244 10.40 11.99 14.63
N VAL A 245 11.21 11.85 15.70
CA VAL A 245 11.01 10.84 16.75
C VAL A 245 9.74 11.12 17.55
N VAL A 246 9.45 12.39 17.85
CA VAL A 246 8.23 12.78 18.56
C VAL A 246 6.98 12.47 17.72
N VAL A 247 6.98 12.85 16.44
CA VAL A 247 5.87 12.58 15.51
C VAL A 247 5.68 11.08 15.31
N TRP A 248 6.77 10.32 15.19
CA TRP A 248 6.75 8.86 15.16
C TRP A 248 6.14 8.25 16.42
N GLY A 249 6.53 8.71 17.61
CA GLY A 249 5.98 8.24 18.88
C GLY A 249 4.49 8.52 19.01
N LEU A 250 4.05 9.71 18.60
CA LEU A 250 2.63 10.07 18.53
C LEU A 250 1.86 9.18 17.54
N TRP A 251 2.43 8.93 16.36
CA TRP A 251 1.83 8.04 15.36
C TRP A 251 1.67 6.61 15.86
N LEU A 252 2.68 6.05 16.53
CA LEU A 252 2.59 4.74 17.15
C LEU A 252 1.51 4.71 18.24
N LEU A 253 1.47 5.72 19.11
CA LEU A 253 0.46 5.82 20.17
C LEU A 253 -0.94 5.84 19.57
N VAL A 254 -1.19 6.74 18.61
CA VAL A 254 -2.49 6.84 17.92
C VAL A 254 -2.84 5.53 17.23
N SER A 255 -1.89 4.91 16.52
CA SER A 255 -2.10 3.63 15.84
C SER A 255 -2.47 2.54 16.84
N VAL A 256 -1.70 2.38 17.92
CA VAL A 256 -1.98 1.37 18.95
C VAL A 256 -3.34 1.62 19.59
N VAL A 257 -3.65 2.85 20.02
CA VAL A 257 -4.93 3.16 20.68
C VAL A 257 -6.11 2.92 19.73
N CYS A 258 -6.08 3.50 18.53
CA CYS A 258 -7.16 3.39 17.55
C CYS A 258 -7.39 1.95 17.11
N TYR A 259 -6.33 1.21 16.78
CA TYR A 259 -6.45 -0.17 16.30
C TYR A 259 -6.61 -1.20 17.41
N ARG A 260 -6.23 -0.89 18.66
CA ARG A 260 -6.46 -1.76 19.82
C ARG A 260 -7.89 -1.70 20.34
N TYR A 261 -8.46 -0.49 20.43
CA TYR A 261 -9.73 -0.27 21.13
C TYR A 261 -10.91 -0.01 20.20
N TRP A 262 -10.73 0.75 19.11
CA TRP A 262 -11.83 1.13 18.23
C TRP A 262 -12.02 0.20 17.03
N ARG A 263 -11.00 0.07 16.16
CA ARG A 263 -11.15 -0.60 14.86
C ARG A 263 -10.74 -2.08 14.84
N ARG A 264 -10.01 -2.55 15.86
CA ARG A 264 -9.53 -3.93 16.04
C ARG A 264 -8.91 -4.49 14.74
N ASP A 265 -7.71 -4.04 14.39
CA ASP A 265 -6.96 -4.54 13.24
C ASP A 265 -5.57 -5.05 13.65
N LEU A 266 -5.37 -6.37 13.57
CA LEU A 266 -4.11 -7.00 13.99
C LEU A 266 -2.96 -6.67 13.04
N PHE A 267 -3.24 -6.44 11.75
CA PHE A 267 -2.20 -6.12 10.77
C PHE A 267 -1.55 -4.77 11.09
N MET A 268 -2.37 -3.78 11.46
CA MET A 268 -1.88 -2.46 11.87
C MET A 268 -1.04 -2.51 13.15
N LEU A 269 -1.48 -3.29 14.14
CA LEU A 269 -0.72 -3.46 15.38
C LEU A 269 0.59 -4.21 15.14
N ALA A 270 0.62 -5.17 14.21
CA ALA A 270 1.85 -5.85 13.83
C ALA A 270 2.83 -4.90 13.13
N GLY A 271 2.34 -4.01 12.25
CA GLY A 271 3.17 -2.96 11.64
C GLY A 271 3.72 -1.98 12.67
N ALA A 272 2.91 -1.58 13.66
CA ALA A 272 3.35 -0.73 14.77
C ALA A 272 4.41 -1.42 15.65
N ALA A 273 4.23 -2.70 15.96
CA ALA A 273 5.22 -3.49 16.69
C ALA A 273 6.54 -3.64 15.91
N LEU A 274 6.47 -3.96 14.61
CA LEU A 274 7.64 -4.04 13.73
C LEU A 274 8.40 -2.70 13.68
N SER A 275 7.67 -1.60 13.56
CA SER A 275 8.23 -0.26 13.60
C SER A 275 8.97 0.01 14.91
N PHE A 276 8.38 -0.35 16.05
CA PHE A 276 9.00 -0.20 17.35
C PHE A 276 10.26 -1.05 17.46
N ASP A 277 10.16 -2.35 17.12
CA ASP A 277 11.26 -3.29 17.18
C ASP A 277 12.44 -2.82 16.31
N THR A 278 12.18 -2.30 15.11
CA THR A 278 13.21 -1.78 14.21
C THR A 278 13.99 -0.62 14.85
N LEU A 279 13.30 0.33 15.48
CA LEU A 279 13.93 1.47 16.11
C LEU A 279 14.76 1.06 17.33
N VAL A 280 14.22 0.18 18.18
CA VAL A 280 14.94 -0.35 19.34
C VAL A 280 16.17 -1.14 18.91
N VAL A 281 16.06 -2.02 17.90
CA VAL A 281 17.19 -2.79 17.37
C VAL A 281 18.27 -1.87 16.82
N CYS A 282 17.92 -0.84 16.03
CA CYS A 282 18.89 0.11 15.52
C CYS A 282 19.58 0.92 16.63
N LEU A 283 18.84 1.32 17.67
CA LEU A 283 19.41 2.00 18.83
C LEU A 283 20.43 1.11 19.55
N PHE A 284 20.08 -0.14 19.86
CA PHE A 284 20.99 -1.07 20.52
C PHE A 284 22.16 -1.49 19.63
N ALA A 285 21.95 -1.66 18.33
CA ALA A 285 23.02 -1.94 17.39
C ALA A 285 24.07 -0.83 17.45
N ARG A 286 23.65 0.44 17.48
CA ARG A 286 24.57 1.55 17.61
C ARG A 286 25.31 1.58 18.95
N LEU A 287 24.62 1.30 20.05
CA LEU A 287 25.24 1.30 21.38
C LEU A 287 26.24 0.15 21.58
N LEU A 288 25.95 -1.02 20.99
CA LEU A 288 26.73 -2.25 21.21
C LEU A 288 27.80 -2.51 20.14
N LEU A 289 27.62 -2.01 18.90
CA LEU A 289 28.51 -2.31 17.78
C LEU A 289 29.51 -1.21 17.45
N ASN A 290 29.62 -0.14 18.25
CA ASN A 290 30.57 0.94 18.00
C ASN A 290 32.03 0.44 17.87
N ASP A 291 32.42 -0.61 18.59
CA ASP A 291 33.77 -1.20 18.55
C ASP A 291 33.84 -2.54 17.79
N PHE A 292 32.78 -2.94 17.07
CA PHE A 292 32.69 -4.24 16.37
C PHE A 292 33.00 -5.47 17.23
N ASP A 293 32.70 -5.42 18.54
CA ASP A 293 32.91 -6.55 19.45
C ASP A 293 31.95 -7.71 19.14
N ILE A 294 32.49 -8.93 19.10
CA ILE A 294 31.76 -10.20 18.91
C ILE A 294 30.68 -10.35 19.99
N GLY A 295 30.97 -9.90 21.22
CA GLY A 295 29.99 -9.87 22.32
C GLY A 295 28.77 -9.00 22.00
N GLY A 296 28.97 -7.86 21.35
CA GLY A 296 27.91 -6.94 20.93
C GLY A 296 26.95 -7.58 19.94
N PHE A 297 27.46 -8.36 18.97
CA PHE A 297 26.63 -9.08 18.00
C PHE A 297 25.76 -10.17 18.68
N LEU A 298 26.30 -10.88 19.66
CA LEU A 298 25.54 -11.90 20.40
C LEU A 298 24.39 -11.26 21.19
N VAL A 299 24.68 -10.17 21.91
CA VAL A 299 23.65 -9.44 22.67
C VAL A 299 22.59 -8.86 21.73
N LEU A 300 23.00 -8.28 20.60
CA LEU A 300 22.06 -7.77 19.59
C LEU A 300 21.14 -8.87 19.04
N ALA A 301 21.69 -10.06 18.75
CA ALA A 301 20.89 -11.20 18.29
C ALA A 301 19.85 -11.63 19.34
N LEU A 302 20.22 -11.66 20.63
CA LEU A 302 19.29 -11.94 21.72
C LEU A 302 18.19 -10.88 21.84
N ILE A 303 18.53 -9.60 21.65
CA ILE A 303 17.56 -8.49 21.64
C ILE A 303 16.56 -8.65 20.49
N ILE A 304 17.04 -8.94 19.27
CA ILE A 304 16.18 -9.15 18.09
C ILE A 304 15.20 -10.30 18.34
N ILE A 305 15.69 -11.43 18.86
CA ILE A 305 14.84 -12.58 19.20
C ILE A 305 13.83 -12.22 20.30
N GLY A 306 14.29 -11.56 21.37
CA GLY A 306 13.46 -11.17 22.51
C GLY A 306 12.34 -10.21 22.11
N LEU A 307 12.64 -9.20 21.30
CA LEU A 307 11.66 -8.25 20.78
C LEU A 307 10.67 -8.95 19.84
N GLY A 308 11.15 -9.74 18.87
CA GLY A 308 10.27 -10.45 17.94
C GLY A 308 9.31 -11.42 18.64
N VAL A 309 9.81 -12.18 19.62
CA VAL A 309 8.98 -13.08 20.45
C VAL A 309 8.03 -12.28 21.35
N GLY A 310 8.52 -11.20 21.99
CA GLY A 310 7.71 -10.32 22.82
C GLY A 310 6.54 -9.70 22.07
N SER A 311 6.81 -9.12 20.90
CA SER A 311 5.82 -8.58 19.97
C SER A 311 4.81 -9.64 19.52
N ALA A 312 5.25 -10.86 19.19
CA ALA A 312 4.37 -11.96 18.82
C ALA A 312 3.44 -12.40 19.97
N ILE A 313 3.99 -12.51 21.20
CA ILE A 313 3.20 -12.84 22.41
C ILE A 313 2.20 -11.73 22.70
N TRP A 314 2.61 -10.47 22.64
CA TRP A 314 1.75 -9.31 22.84
C TRP A 314 0.59 -9.31 21.84
N LEU A 315 0.88 -9.45 20.54
CA LEU A 315 -0.16 -9.53 19.49
C LEU A 315 -1.13 -10.69 19.73
N ARG A 316 -0.62 -11.87 20.14
CA ARG A 316 -1.47 -13.03 20.47
C ARG A 316 -2.37 -12.75 21.66
N ASN A 317 -1.87 -12.07 22.69
CA ASN A 317 -2.65 -11.69 23.87
C ASN A 317 -3.71 -10.64 23.53
N VAL A 318 -3.37 -9.66 22.70
CA VAL A 318 -4.34 -8.68 22.17
C VAL A 318 -5.44 -9.38 21.38
N GLN A 319 -5.08 -10.31 20.49
CA GLN A 319 -6.05 -11.07 19.70
C GLN A 319 -6.97 -11.90 20.59
N ARG A 320 -6.45 -12.55 21.64
CA ARG A 320 -7.25 -13.27 22.65
C ARG A 320 -8.18 -12.33 23.42
N GLY A 321 -7.69 -11.16 23.83
CA GLY A 321 -8.50 -10.15 24.52
C GLY A 321 -9.61 -9.54 23.65
N TRP A 322 -9.48 -9.59 22.32
CA TRP A 322 -10.59 -9.24 21.41
C TRP A 322 -11.62 -10.36 21.24
N GLN A 323 -11.24 -11.61 21.52
CA GLN A 323 -12.10 -12.78 21.39
C GLN A 323 -13.04 -12.93 22.59
N GLN A 324 -12.56 -12.59 23.79
CA GLN A 324 -13.39 -12.29 24.97
C GLN A 324 -14.37 -11.14 24.67
#